data_AF-A0A929H6Q9-F1
#
_entry.id   AF-A0A929H6Q9-F1
#
_cell.length_a   1.000
_cell.length_b   1.000
_cell.length_c   1.000
_cell.angle_alpha   90.00
_cell.angle_beta   90.00
_cell.angle_gamma   90.00
#
_symmetry.space_group_name_H-M   'P 1'
#
loop_
_entity.id
_entity.type
_entity.pdbx_description
1 polymer ?
#
loop_
_entity_poly.entity_id
_entity_poly.type
_entity_poly.pdbx_seq_one_letter_code
_entity_poly.pdbx_strand_id
1 'polypeptide(L)'
;MKSISFVALAAAVLTAGCQVVPTPTPTPSVLAIPSVSEGEISSPKLAMAAFYEPEQVPISPAVAPWSLPLDLDGVTNFAQIQSTFALSENQKRLLEENSFVVVPWGGDDIVEPYGALKDEGVPIFVTSDTLLHLYHIQFNEILKRIEEEEFFDDLIDISQAMMERARGDYESFADETLKEAARRNVAYFAVPLKLLQTSTEGYDEQEARREIEEWNKANPWDEKEFRPLKKVEVSIPSYVADDVEEELKNIEAHEGFQPSAIFNCSDSVNPYKEDYSQYVPRGHYTRSEPLKRYFKAAMWYG
;
A
#
# COMPACT_ATOMS: atom_id res chain seq x y z
N MET A 1 37.16 -72.25 -23.27
CA MET A 1 36.21 -71.22 -22.78
C MET A 1 37.02 -69.94 -22.64
N LYS A 2 36.88 -69.10 -23.67
CA LYS A 2 37.78 -68.04 -24.14
C LYS A 2 37.20 -66.70 -23.63
N SER A 3 37.97 -65.83 -22.98
CA SER A 3 38.88 -64.82 -23.59
C SER A 3 38.16 -63.84 -24.52
N ILE A 4 38.67 -62.60 -24.56
CA ILE A 4 38.51 -61.55 -25.61
C ILE A 4 37.35 -60.57 -25.31
N SER A 5 37.49 -59.23 -25.26
CA SER A 5 38.55 -58.35 -25.81
C SER A 5 38.71 -57.02 -25.07
N PHE A 6 39.97 -56.64 -24.87
CA PHE A 6 40.46 -55.26 -25.02
C PHE A 6 40.38 -54.87 -26.50
N VAL A 7 40.09 -53.60 -26.84
CA VAL A 7 40.76 -52.82 -27.92
C VAL A 7 40.38 -51.35 -27.73
N ALA A 8 41.37 -50.52 -27.37
CA ALA A 8 41.37 -49.11 -27.71
C ALA A 8 41.70 -48.97 -29.20
N LEU A 9 40.98 -48.12 -29.94
CA LEU A 9 41.46 -47.66 -31.25
C LEU A 9 41.36 -46.15 -31.32
N ALA A 10 42.53 -45.53 -31.29
CA ALA A 10 42.76 -44.15 -31.64
C ALA A 10 42.53 -43.95 -33.16
N ALA A 11 41.96 -42.82 -33.53
CA ALA A 11 42.19 -42.22 -34.83
C ALA A 11 42.73 -40.80 -34.59
N ALA A 12 44.05 -40.68 -34.74
CA ALA A 12 44.69 -39.41 -35.03
C ALA A 12 44.38 -39.03 -36.48
N VAL A 13 44.23 -37.75 -36.77
CA VAL A 13 45.18 -36.98 -37.61
C VAL A 13 44.59 -35.60 -37.90
N LEU A 14 45.43 -34.63 -37.55
CA LEU A 14 45.42 -33.21 -37.88
C LEU A 14 45.11 -32.90 -39.35
N THR A 15 44.39 -31.82 -39.60
CA THR A 15 44.79 -30.88 -40.65
C THR A 15 44.73 -29.45 -40.13
N ALA A 16 45.87 -28.78 -40.27
CA ALA A 16 46.12 -27.41 -39.90
C ALA A 16 45.37 -26.41 -40.79
N GLY A 17 45.04 -25.26 -40.20
CA GLY A 17 44.71 -24.03 -40.91
C GLY A 17 44.89 -22.85 -39.96
N CYS A 18 46.03 -22.16 -40.07
CA CYS A 18 46.20 -20.85 -39.45
C CYS A 18 45.23 -19.86 -40.10
N GLN A 19 44.59 -18.96 -39.34
CA GLN A 19 45.01 -17.56 -39.30
C GLN A 19 44.04 -16.63 -38.56
N VAL A 20 44.68 -15.69 -37.85
CA VAL A 20 44.29 -14.30 -37.55
C VAL A 20 43.11 -14.12 -36.60
N VAL A 21 43.47 -13.74 -35.37
CA VAL A 21 42.61 -13.10 -34.38
C VAL A 21 42.14 -11.73 -34.92
N PRO A 22 40.83 -11.47 -35.00
CA PRO A 22 40.30 -10.12 -35.05
C PRO A 22 40.05 -9.63 -33.62
N THR A 23 40.59 -8.45 -33.31
CA THR A 23 40.29 -7.68 -32.10
C THR A 23 38.78 -7.44 -31.98
N PRO A 24 38.13 -7.67 -30.82
CA PRO A 24 36.73 -7.31 -30.65
C PRO A 24 36.59 -5.79 -30.56
N THR A 25 35.91 -5.19 -31.53
CA THR A 25 35.30 -3.86 -31.43
C THR A 25 34.26 -3.88 -30.31
N PRO A 26 34.14 -2.84 -29.45
CA PRO A 26 33.11 -2.82 -28.42
C PRO A 26 31.74 -2.67 -29.10
N THR A 27 30.97 -3.76 -29.12
CA THR A 27 29.54 -3.68 -29.43
C THR A 27 28.86 -2.99 -28.24
N PRO A 28 28.11 -1.89 -28.42
CA PRO A 28 27.32 -1.34 -27.34
C PRO A 28 26.26 -2.39 -26.99
N SER A 29 26.24 -2.83 -25.74
CA SER A 29 25.15 -3.64 -25.20
C SER A 29 23.90 -2.77 -25.19
N VAL A 30 23.18 -2.72 -26.31
CA VAL A 30 21.81 -2.22 -26.34
C VAL A 30 21.01 -3.21 -25.51
N LEU A 31 20.53 -2.73 -24.37
CA LEU A 31 19.65 -3.47 -23.48
C LEU A 31 18.36 -3.74 -24.26
N ALA A 32 18.23 -4.95 -24.78
CA ALA A 32 17.03 -5.38 -25.49
C ALA A 32 15.94 -5.63 -24.45
N ILE A 33 15.04 -4.65 -24.27
CA ILE A 33 13.81 -4.83 -23.50
C ILE A 33 12.84 -5.58 -24.44
N PRO A 34 12.43 -6.83 -24.12
CA PRO A 34 11.46 -7.53 -24.93
C PRO A 34 10.10 -6.80 -24.90
N SER A 35 9.41 -6.79 -26.04
CA SER A 35 8.06 -6.26 -26.21
C SER A 35 7.06 -7.02 -25.33
N VAL A 36 6.11 -6.28 -24.72
CA VAL A 36 5.10 -6.73 -23.75
C VAL A 36 3.95 -7.54 -24.39
N SER A 37 4.08 -8.00 -25.63
CA SER A 37 3.03 -8.75 -26.32
C SER A 37 3.58 -9.97 -27.02
N GLU A 38 3.49 -11.11 -26.34
CA GLU A 38 3.07 -12.43 -26.84
C GLU A 38 3.79 -13.56 -26.09
N GLY A 39 3.05 -14.17 -25.16
CA GLY A 39 3.51 -15.30 -24.37
C GLY A 39 2.89 -15.22 -22.98
N GLU A 40 1.69 -15.79 -22.84
CA GLU A 40 1.00 -16.12 -21.59
C GLU A 40 1.62 -15.50 -20.33
N ILE A 41 1.15 -14.30 -19.96
CA ILE A 41 1.39 -13.79 -18.60
C ILE A 41 0.55 -14.67 -17.68
N SER A 42 1.10 -15.82 -17.31
CA SER A 42 0.59 -16.68 -16.25
C SER A 42 0.70 -15.91 -14.95
N SER A 43 -0.31 -15.08 -14.63
CA SER A 43 -0.40 -14.24 -13.43
C SER A 43 0.80 -13.29 -13.21
N PRO A 44 0.60 -11.96 -13.24
CA PRO A 44 1.61 -10.99 -12.80
C PRO A 44 2.19 -11.30 -11.41
N LYS A 45 1.40 -11.96 -10.55
CA LYS A 45 1.80 -12.43 -9.22
C LYS A 45 2.89 -13.53 -9.25
N LEU A 46 2.97 -14.31 -10.33
CA LEU A 46 3.95 -15.38 -10.52
C LEU A 46 5.17 -14.94 -11.32
N ALA A 47 5.12 -13.78 -12.00
CA ALA A 47 6.27 -13.24 -12.71
C ALA A 47 7.48 -13.03 -11.78
N MET A 48 7.24 -12.61 -10.53
CA MET A 48 8.31 -12.50 -9.51
C MET A 48 8.81 -13.85 -9.00
N ALA A 49 7.97 -14.88 -8.96
CA ALA A 49 8.36 -16.21 -8.50
C ALA A 49 9.35 -16.89 -9.47
N ALA A 50 9.33 -16.53 -10.76
CA ALA A 50 10.29 -17.02 -11.75
C ALA A 50 11.74 -16.57 -11.47
N PHE A 51 11.93 -15.51 -10.68
CA PHE A 51 13.25 -15.02 -10.26
C PHE A 51 13.65 -15.49 -8.86
N TYR A 52 12.80 -16.28 -8.19
CA TYR A 52 13.09 -16.82 -6.87
C TYR A 52 13.69 -18.22 -7.00
N GLU A 53 14.98 -18.35 -6.67
CA GLU A 53 15.60 -19.65 -6.44
C GLU A 53 15.68 -19.91 -4.93
N PRO A 54 14.98 -20.93 -4.40
CA PRO A 54 15.10 -21.29 -2.99
C PRO A 54 16.50 -21.83 -2.72
N GLU A 55 17.29 -21.08 -1.96
CA GLU A 55 18.57 -21.57 -1.47
C GLU A 55 18.32 -22.60 -0.36
N GLN A 56 18.55 -23.88 -0.68
CA GLN A 56 18.38 -24.92 0.32
C GLN A 56 19.55 -24.87 1.31
N VAL A 57 19.29 -24.38 2.51
CA VAL A 57 20.22 -24.48 3.63
C VAL A 57 19.97 -25.84 4.30
N PRO A 58 20.86 -26.83 4.18
CA PRO A 58 20.66 -28.14 4.78
C PRO A 58 20.88 -28.05 6.29
N ILE A 59 19.82 -27.73 7.03
CA ILE A 59 19.81 -27.74 8.49
C ILE A 59 19.17 -29.05 8.95
N SER A 60 19.92 -29.87 9.69
CA SER A 60 19.34 -30.99 10.44
C SER A 60 19.05 -30.50 11.87
N PRO A 61 17.78 -30.35 12.28
CA PRO A 61 17.46 -30.00 13.65
C PRO A 61 18.02 -31.08 14.57
N ALA A 62 18.85 -30.69 15.54
CA ALA A 62 19.51 -31.59 16.49
C ALA A 62 19.02 -31.37 17.93
N VAL A 63 17.85 -30.77 18.10
CA VAL A 63 17.27 -30.51 19.42
C VAL A 63 16.66 -31.80 19.95
N ALA A 64 17.01 -32.16 21.18
CA ALA A 64 16.46 -33.35 21.83
C ALA A 64 14.94 -33.20 22.02
N PRO A 65 14.14 -34.24 21.69
CA PRO A 65 12.70 -34.18 21.91
C PRO A 65 12.41 -34.15 23.42
N TRP A 66 11.48 -33.30 23.84
CA TRP A 66 10.92 -33.29 25.20
C TRP A 66 9.46 -33.73 25.19
N SER A 67 9.01 -34.28 26.32
CA SER A 67 7.63 -34.73 26.51
C SER A 67 6.83 -33.71 27.32
N LEU A 68 5.55 -33.60 26.99
CA LEU A 68 4.57 -32.86 27.78
C LEU A 68 3.99 -33.76 28.89
N PRO A 69 3.58 -33.20 30.05
CA PRO A 69 3.71 -31.79 30.44
C PRO A 69 5.16 -31.40 30.77
N LEU A 70 5.50 -30.15 30.51
CA LEU A 70 6.83 -29.60 30.75
C LEU A 70 7.10 -29.48 32.26
N ASP A 71 8.26 -30.00 32.70
CA ASP A 71 8.73 -29.82 34.08
C ASP A 71 9.40 -28.44 34.22
N LEU A 72 8.68 -27.48 34.83
CA LEU A 72 9.16 -26.11 35.01
C LEU A 72 10.37 -26.01 35.96
N ASP A 73 10.53 -26.94 36.90
CA ASP A 73 11.68 -26.98 37.82
C ASP A 73 12.97 -27.40 37.08
N GLY A 74 12.83 -28.12 35.96
CA GLY A 74 13.93 -28.50 35.08
C GLY A 74 14.38 -27.40 34.12
N VAL A 75 13.65 -26.29 34.01
CA VAL A 75 13.94 -25.19 33.08
C VAL A 75 14.93 -24.20 33.69
N THR A 76 16.12 -24.10 33.10
CA THR A 76 17.27 -23.37 33.66
C THR A 76 17.01 -21.89 33.93
N ASN A 77 16.20 -21.23 33.11
CA ASN A 77 15.92 -19.79 33.20
C ASN A 77 14.51 -19.45 33.71
N PHE A 78 13.75 -20.43 34.22
CA PHE A 78 12.34 -20.20 34.59
C PHE A 78 12.15 -19.13 35.66
N ALA A 79 13.02 -19.10 36.68
CA ALA A 79 12.97 -18.07 37.73
C ALA A 79 13.11 -16.64 37.17
N GLN A 80 13.99 -16.43 36.17
CA GLN A 80 14.15 -15.13 35.50
C GLN A 80 12.88 -14.78 34.72
N ILE A 81 12.37 -15.71 33.91
CA ILE A 81 11.13 -15.51 33.13
C ILE A 81 9.95 -15.19 34.05
N GLN A 82 9.81 -15.90 35.17
CA GLN A 82 8.76 -15.64 36.14
C GLN A 82 8.87 -14.23 36.74
N SER A 83 10.09 -13.75 37.03
CA SER A 83 10.28 -12.39 37.53
C SER A 83 10.03 -11.31 36.49
N THR A 84 10.45 -11.53 35.23
CA THR A 84 10.35 -10.54 34.14
C THR A 84 8.90 -10.37 33.67
N PHE A 85 8.16 -11.47 33.50
CA PHE A 85 6.80 -11.43 32.93
C PHE A 85 5.68 -11.57 33.97
N ALA A 86 6.01 -11.83 35.23
CA ALA A 86 5.05 -12.02 36.32
C ALA A 86 3.90 -12.98 35.94
N LEU A 87 4.23 -14.14 35.37
CA LEU A 87 3.23 -15.08 34.84
C LEU A 87 2.24 -15.50 35.93
N SER A 88 0.95 -15.44 35.59
CA SER A 88 -0.15 -15.95 36.42
C SER A 88 -0.13 -17.48 36.50
N GLU A 89 -0.80 -18.04 37.52
CA GLU A 89 -0.94 -19.50 37.65
C GLU A 89 -1.59 -20.16 36.43
N ASN A 90 -2.54 -19.48 35.78
CA ASN A 90 -3.12 -19.97 34.53
C ASN A 90 -2.11 -19.99 33.39
N GLN A 91 -1.25 -18.98 33.28
CA GLN A 91 -0.20 -18.92 32.26
C GLN A 91 0.87 -19.99 32.49
N LYS A 92 1.23 -20.26 33.75
CA LYS A 92 2.15 -21.37 34.10
C LYS A 92 1.57 -22.72 33.71
N ARG A 93 0.30 -22.98 34.03
CA ARG A 93 -0.38 -24.22 33.62
C ARG A 93 -0.43 -24.38 32.10
N LEU A 94 -0.70 -23.31 31.36
CA LEU A 94 -0.66 -23.35 29.89
C LEU A 94 0.75 -23.62 29.35
N LEU A 95 1.78 -23.10 30.02
CA LEU A 95 3.18 -23.37 29.67
C LEU A 95 3.56 -24.83 29.94
N GLU A 96 3.11 -25.43 31.05
CA GLU A 96 3.27 -26.86 31.34
C GLU A 96 2.57 -27.73 30.29
N GLU A 97 1.32 -27.41 29.96
CA GLU A 97 0.49 -28.18 29.04
C GLU A 97 0.93 -28.07 27.58
N ASN A 98 1.37 -26.89 27.13
CA ASN A 98 1.61 -26.60 25.72
C ASN A 98 3.09 -26.32 25.38
N SER A 99 3.99 -26.23 26.35
CA SER A 99 5.36 -25.73 26.19
C SER A 99 5.48 -24.27 25.69
N PHE A 100 4.37 -23.55 25.55
CA PHE A 100 4.37 -22.12 25.25
C PHE A 100 3.17 -21.44 25.91
N VAL A 101 3.27 -20.13 26.09
CA VAL A 101 2.17 -19.28 26.56
C VAL A 101 2.23 -17.94 25.83
N VAL A 102 1.05 -17.38 25.54
CA VAL A 102 0.92 -16.05 24.93
C VAL A 102 0.69 -15.04 26.04
N VAL A 103 1.55 -14.02 26.09
CA VAL A 103 1.44 -12.88 27.01
C VAL A 103 1.11 -11.64 26.17
N PRO A 104 0.00 -10.93 26.46
CA PRO A 104 -0.36 -9.75 25.69
C PRO A 104 0.67 -8.63 25.90
N TRP A 105 1.07 -8.00 24.80
CA TRP A 105 1.83 -6.75 24.80
C TRP A 105 0.88 -5.57 24.61
N GLY A 106 1.11 -4.46 25.29
CA GLY A 106 0.20 -3.31 25.30
C GLY A 106 0.50 -2.24 24.24
N GLY A 107 1.44 -2.48 23.33
CA GLY A 107 1.86 -1.53 22.30
C GLY A 107 1.58 -2.02 20.88
N ASP A 108 1.49 -1.06 19.94
CA ASP A 108 1.24 -1.32 18.51
C ASP A 108 2.53 -1.47 17.69
N ASP A 109 3.69 -1.17 18.28
CA ASP A 109 4.99 -1.35 17.64
C ASP A 109 5.50 -2.77 17.87
N ILE A 110 5.63 -3.54 16.79
CA ILE A 110 6.14 -4.91 16.84
C ILE A 110 7.61 -4.97 17.23
N VAL A 111 8.37 -3.87 17.09
CA VAL A 111 9.82 -3.80 17.35
C VAL A 111 10.11 -3.56 18.83
N GLU A 112 9.27 -2.80 19.52
CA GLU A 112 9.39 -2.51 20.97
C GLU A 112 9.58 -3.76 21.85
N PRO A 113 8.75 -4.83 21.74
CA PRO A 113 8.93 -6.01 22.58
C PRO A 113 10.28 -6.69 22.32
N TYR A 114 10.80 -6.67 21.09
CA TYR A 114 12.14 -7.20 20.81
C TYR A 114 13.25 -6.37 21.48
N GLY A 115 13.10 -5.04 21.54
CA GLY A 115 14.00 -4.16 22.29
C GLY A 115 13.98 -4.46 23.79
N ALA A 116 12.78 -4.54 24.37
CA ALA A 116 12.61 -4.85 25.79
C ALA A 116 13.19 -6.22 26.16
N LEU A 117 12.94 -7.24 25.36
CA LEU A 117 13.50 -8.59 25.57
C LEU A 117 15.03 -8.58 25.51
N LYS A 118 15.61 -7.81 24.60
CA LYS A 118 17.06 -7.67 24.47
C LYS A 118 17.67 -7.04 25.72
N ASP A 119 17.06 -5.98 26.24
CA ASP A 119 17.55 -5.24 27.41
C ASP A 119 17.47 -6.10 28.70
N GLU A 120 16.44 -6.93 28.81
CA GLU A 120 16.25 -7.90 29.90
C GLU A 120 17.11 -9.17 29.74
N GLY A 121 17.88 -9.28 28.66
CA GLY A 121 18.70 -10.46 28.36
C GLY A 121 17.89 -11.74 28.09
N VAL A 122 16.63 -11.60 27.70
CA VAL A 122 15.76 -12.72 27.34
C VAL A 122 16.06 -13.15 25.90
N PRO A 123 16.29 -14.44 25.63
CA PRO A 123 16.51 -14.93 24.28
C PRO A 123 15.34 -14.59 23.35
N ILE A 124 15.65 -13.99 22.20
CA ILE A 124 14.67 -13.56 21.22
C ILE A 124 14.48 -14.64 20.16
N PHE A 125 13.22 -14.99 19.90
CA PHE A 125 12.83 -15.79 18.75
C PHE A 125 12.09 -14.91 17.75
N VAL A 126 12.69 -14.70 16.57
CA VAL A 126 12.07 -13.91 15.49
C VAL A 126 11.25 -14.83 14.61
N THR A 127 9.95 -14.55 14.49
CA THR A 127 9.04 -15.33 13.63
C THR A 127 8.88 -14.67 12.25
N SER A 128 8.20 -15.36 11.34
CA SER A 128 7.77 -14.80 10.06
C SER A 128 6.85 -13.58 10.21
N ASP A 129 6.21 -13.39 11.36
CA ASP A 129 5.26 -12.31 11.59
C ASP A 129 5.93 -10.93 11.53
N THR A 130 7.21 -10.84 11.94
CA THR A 130 8.00 -9.60 11.78
C THR A 130 8.15 -9.23 10.31
N LEU A 131 8.46 -10.21 9.45
CA LEU A 131 8.54 -9.97 8.01
C LEU A 131 7.17 -9.60 7.44
N LEU A 132 6.12 -10.34 7.80
CA LEU A 132 4.75 -10.05 7.33
C LEU A 132 4.29 -8.64 7.76
N HIS A 133 4.59 -8.22 8.98
CA HIS A 133 4.28 -6.87 9.46
C HIS A 133 5.04 -5.79 8.67
N LEU A 134 6.33 -5.99 8.39
CA LEU A 134 7.11 -5.08 7.55
C LEU A 134 6.53 -4.99 6.13
N TYR A 135 6.11 -6.12 5.56
CA TYR A 135 5.39 -6.13 4.27
C TYR A 135 4.10 -5.31 4.34
N HIS A 136 3.31 -5.44 5.41
CA HIS A 136 2.08 -4.65 5.59
C HIS A 136 2.37 -3.15 5.68
N ILE A 137 3.39 -2.73 6.44
CA ILE A 137 3.80 -1.32 6.51
C ILE A 137 4.25 -0.83 5.13
N GLN A 138 5.13 -1.56 4.48
CA GLN A 138 5.66 -1.19 3.17
C GLN A 138 4.53 -1.03 2.15
N PHE A 139 3.60 -1.98 2.10
CA PHE A 139 2.46 -1.93 1.20
C PHE A 139 1.59 -0.69 1.45
N ASN A 140 1.26 -0.40 2.72
CA ASN A 140 0.49 0.78 3.08
C ASN A 140 1.22 2.08 2.72
N GLU A 141 2.53 2.15 2.94
CA GLU A 141 3.34 3.32 2.58
C GLU A 141 3.43 3.53 1.07
N ILE A 142 3.50 2.45 0.28
CA ILE A 142 3.47 2.52 -1.18
C ILE A 142 2.12 3.07 -1.66
N LEU A 143 1.00 2.51 -1.19
CA LEU A 143 -0.34 2.98 -1.57
C LEU A 143 -0.51 4.46 -1.23
N LYS A 144 -0.16 4.84 0.01
CA LYS A 144 -0.24 6.22 0.46
C LYS A 144 0.55 7.16 -0.43
N ARG A 145 1.79 6.81 -0.78
CA ARG A 145 2.62 7.63 -1.68
C ARG A 145 2.02 7.74 -3.06
N ILE A 146 1.50 6.65 -3.63
CA ILE A 146 0.85 6.69 -4.95
C ILE A 146 -0.39 7.60 -4.91
N GLU A 147 -1.20 7.50 -3.85
CA GLU A 147 -2.39 8.33 -3.67
C GLU A 147 -2.06 9.82 -3.50
N GLU A 148 -1.01 10.13 -2.74
CA GLU A 148 -0.53 11.50 -2.51
C GLU A 148 0.16 12.12 -3.72
N GLU A 149 1.05 11.36 -4.37
CA GLU A 149 2.00 11.89 -5.34
C GLU A 149 1.51 11.78 -6.79
N GLU A 150 0.69 10.78 -7.11
CA GLU A 150 0.23 10.52 -8.47
C GLU A 150 -1.29 10.69 -8.59
N PHE A 151 -2.07 9.94 -7.80
CA PHE A 151 -3.53 9.90 -7.99
C PHE A 151 -4.23 11.19 -7.58
N PHE A 152 -3.67 11.98 -6.68
CA PHE A 152 -4.22 13.28 -6.33
C PHE A 152 -4.36 14.19 -7.56
N ASP A 153 -3.28 14.31 -8.33
CA ASP A 153 -3.21 15.18 -9.50
C ASP A 153 -4.01 14.60 -10.69
N ASP A 154 -3.98 13.28 -10.85
CA ASP A 154 -4.79 12.57 -11.86
C ASP A 154 -6.29 12.72 -11.56
N LEU A 155 -6.70 12.66 -10.29
CA LEU A 155 -8.09 12.81 -9.90
C LEU A 155 -8.60 14.22 -10.22
N ILE A 156 -7.77 15.25 -10.04
CA ILE A 156 -8.10 16.61 -10.49
C ILE A 156 -8.32 16.63 -12.01
N ASP A 157 -7.39 16.08 -12.79
CA ASP A 157 -7.44 16.13 -14.25
C ASP A 157 -8.66 15.38 -14.82
N ILE A 158 -8.92 14.18 -14.31
CA ILE A 158 -10.07 13.38 -14.70
C ILE A 158 -11.36 14.12 -14.34
N SER A 159 -11.47 14.64 -13.12
CA SER A 159 -12.67 15.36 -12.68
C SER A 159 -12.92 16.60 -13.55
N GLN A 160 -11.87 17.35 -13.89
CA GLN A 160 -11.97 18.53 -14.73
C GLN A 160 -12.39 18.18 -16.16
N ALA A 161 -11.73 17.22 -16.78
CA ALA A 161 -12.04 16.79 -18.15
C ALA A 161 -13.48 16.26 -18.26
N MET A 162 -13.92 15.48 -17.25
CA MET A 162 -15.27 14.93 -17.22
C MET A 162 -16.34 16.01 -16.96
N MET A 163 -16.06 16.98 -16.08
CA MET A 163 -16.95 18.13 -15.87
C MET A 163 -17.11 18.96 -17.15
N GLU A 164 -16.00 19.25 -17.85
CA GLU A 164 -16.03 19.99 -19.10
C GLU A 164 -16.78 19.24 -20.20
N ARG A 165 -16.61 17.92 -20.29
CA ARG A 165 -17.35 17.08 -21.23
C ARG A 165 -18.85 17.09 -20.94
N ALA A 166 -19.24 16.96 -19.67
CA ALA A 166 -20.62 16.99 -19.23
C ALA A 166 -21.27 18.37 -19.48
N ARG A 167 -20.50 19.45 -19.34
CA ARG A 167 -20.95 20.82 -19.68
C ARG A 167 -21.27 20.91 -21.17
N GLY A 168 -20.41 20.38 -22.03
CA GLY A 168 -20.67 20.31 -23.47
C GLY A 168 -21.93 19.51 -23.81
N ASP A 169 -22.16 18.39 -23.12
CA ASP A 169 -23.39 17.60 -23.28
C ASP A 169 -24.63 18.41 -22.88
N TYR A 170 -24.59 19.08 -21.72
CA TYR A 170 -25.69 19.93 -21.23
C TYR A 170 -26.07 21.05 -22.21
N GLU A 171 -25.07 21.68 -22.84
CA GLU A 171 -25.29 22.74 -23.83
C GLU A 171 -25.84 22.19 -25.16
N SER A 172 -25.45 20.96 -25.54
CA SER A 172 -25.81 20.35 -26.82
C SER A 172 -27.17 19.64 -26.83
N PHE A 173 -27.59 19.08 -25.70
CA PHE A 173 -28.81 18.28 -25.63
C PHE A 173 -30.06 19.14 -25.67
N ALA A 174 -30.98 18.78 -26.56
CA ALA A 174 -32.31 19.37 -26.67
C ALA A 174 -33.36 18.60 -25.86
N ASP A 175 -33.16 17.29 -25.66
CA ASP A 175 -34.04 16.46 -24.83
C ASP A 175 -33.90 16.83 -23.35
N GLU A 176 -35.01 17.12 -22.68
CA GLU A 176 -35.02 17.58 -21.29
C GLU A 176 -34.44 16.54 -20.32
N THR A 177 -34.69 15.25 -20.56
CA THR A 177 -34.21 14.18 -19.68
C THR A 177 -32.71 14.02 -19.81
N LEU A 178 -32.19 13.99 -21.04
CA LEU A 178 -30.75 13.93 -21.29
C LEU A 178 -30.05 15.19 -20.78
N LYS A 179 -30.68 16.36 -20.91
CA LYS A 179 -30.14 17.62 -20.41
C LYS A 179 -30.04 17.63 -18.89
N GLU A 180 -31.06 17.14 -18.17
CA GLU A 180 -30.99 17.01 -16.71
C GLU A 180 -29.94 15.98 -16.28
N ALA A 181 -29.80 14.86 -16.99
CA ALA A 181 -28.72 13.90 -16.71
C ALA A 181 -27.33 14.52 -16.89
N ALA A 182 -27.12 15.30 -17.97
CA ALA A 182 -25.88 16.03 -18.18
C ALA A 182 -25.64 17.09 -17.10
N ARG A 183 -26.68 17.81 -16.67
CA ARG A 183 -26.62 18.77 -15.55
C ARG A 183 -26.10 18.10 -14.27
N ARG A 184 -26.67 16.95 -13.91
CA ARG A 184 -26.24 16.16 -12.74
C ARG A 184 -24.80 15.68 -12.88
N ASN A 185 -24.38 15.28 -14.07
CA ASN A 185 -22.98 14.91 -14.31
C ASN A 185 -22.03 16.09 -14.08
N VAL A 186 -22.38 17.30 -14.54
CA VAL A 186 -21.58 18.52 -14.24
C VAL A 186 -21.44 18.71 -12.73
N ALA A 187 -22.54 18.61 -11.98
CA ALA A 187 -22.50 18.73 -10.52
C ALA A 187 -21.66 17.61 -9.87
N TYR A 188 -21.83 16.37 -10.34
CA TYR A 188 -21.13 15.20 -9.82
C TYR A 188 -19.61 15.31 -9.92
N PHE A 189 -19.08 15.85 -11.01
CA PHE A 189 -17.64 16.08 -11.17
C PHE A 189 -17.16 17.39 -10.51
N ALA A 190 -18.05 18.36 -10.28
CA ALA A 190 -17.71 19.61 -9.62
C ALA A 190 -17.47 19.47 -8.10
N VAL A 191 -18.21 18.57 -7.42
CA VAL A 191 -18.05 18.28 -5.98
C VAL A 191 -16.60 17.86 -5.64
N PRO A 192 -16.03 16.79 -6.21
CA PRO A 192 -14.67 16.35 -5.91
C PRO A 192 -13.61 17.36 -6.34
N LEU A 193 -13.81 18.09 -7.44
CA LEU A 193 -12.93 19.21 -7.80
C LEU A 193 -12.85 20.25 -6.70
N LYS A 194 -14.00 20.61 -6.09
CA LYS A 194 -14.00 21.54 -4.96
C LYS A 194 -13.35 20.95 -3.72
N LEU A 195 -13.59 19.68 -3.41
CA LEU A 195 -12.95 19.01 -2.27
C LEU A 195 -11.41 18.98 -2.42
N LEU A 196 -10.90 18.69 -3.62
CA LEU A 196 -9.47 18.64 -3.90
C LEU A 196 -8.81 20.03 -3.84
N GLN A 197 -9.54 21.07 -4.27
CA GLN A 197 -9.04 22.44 -4.34
C GLN A 197 -9.26 23.26 -3.06
N THR A 198 -10.06 22.76 -2.11
CA THR A 198 -10.35 23.44 -0.84
C THR A 198 -9.47 22.90 0.27
N SER A 199 -8.78 23.78 0.99
CA SER A 199 -7.97 23.37 2.13
C SER A 199 -8.83 23.00 3.33
N THR A 200 -8.41 21.96 4.06
CA THR A 200 -9.03 21.60 5.32
C THR A 200 -8.81 22.70 6.34
N GLU A 201 -9.75 22.80 7.29
CA GLU A 201 -9.69 23.80 8.34
C GLU A 201 -8.39 23.67 9.15
N GLY A 202 -7.66 24.78 9.30
CA GLY A 202 -6.40 24.84 10.03
C GLY A 202 -5.15 24.45 9.22
N TYR A 203 -5.27 24.11 7.94
CA TYR A 203 -4.10 23.87 7.09
C TYR A 203 -3.40 25.18 6.69
N ASP A 204 -2.09 25.26 6.98
CA ASP A 204 -1.18 26.28 6.46
C ASP A 204 -0.02 25.63 5.69
N GLU A 205 0.06 25.95 4.40
CA GLU A 205 1.10 25.44 3.49
C GLU A 205 2.52 25.86 3.94
N GLN A 206 2.68 27.08 4.49
CA GLN A 206 3.96 27.57 4.98
C GLN A 206 4.40 26.86 6.26
N GLU A 207 3.46 26.56 7.14
CA GLU A 207 3.72 25.79 8.36
C GLU A 207 4.16 24.37 8.00
N ALA A 208 3.42 23.68 7.13
CA ALA A 208 3.77 22.35 6.65
C ALA A 208 5.17 22.30 6.02
N ARG A 209 5.54 23.35 5.27
CA ARG A 209 6.87 23.47 4.66
C ARG A 209 7.97 23.61 5.70
N ARG A 210 7.74 24.42 6.73
CA ARG A 210 8.69 24.60 7.85
C ARG A 210 8.87 23.31 8.65
N GLU A 211 7.80 22.58 8.92
CA GLU A 211 7.86 21.29 9.63
C GLU A 211 8.74 20.27 8.89
N ILE A 212 8.64 20.21 7.56
CA ILE A 212 9.50 19.35 6.74
C ILE A 212 10.96 19.80 6.79
N GLU A 213 11.22 21.11 6.69
CA GLU A 213 12.57 21.66 6.80
C GLU A 213 13.22 21.35 8.16
N GLU A 214 12.44 21.46 9.25
CA GLU A 214 12.87 21.10 10.61
C GLU A 214 13.12 19.59 10.75
N TRP A 215 12.23 18.76 10.20
CA TRP A 215 12.39 17.31 10.17
C TRP A 215 13.68 16.90 9.47
N ASN A 216 13.93 17.44 8.27
CA ASN A 216 15.12 17.11 7.47
C ASN A 216 16.42 17.51 8.18
N LYS A 217 16.38 18.60 8.95
CA LYS A 217 17.51 19.02 9.79
C LYS A 217 17.75 18.07 10.95
N ALA A 218 16.69 17.55 11.57
CA ALA A 218 16.78 16.60 12.68
C ALA A 218 17.11 15.17 12.23
N ASN A 219 16.70 14.79 11.01
CA ASN A 219 16.83 13.44 10.46
C ASN A 219 17.49 13.46 9.08
N PRO A 220 18.81 13.74 8.97
CA PRO A 220 19.50 13.77 7.67
C PRO A 220 19.48 12.45 6.89
N TRP A 221 19.13 11.34 7.53
CA TRP A 221 19.03 10.01 6.92
C TRP A 221 17.62 9.70 6.38
N ASP A 222 16.62 10.54 6.65
CA ASP A 222 15.22 10.36 6.22
C ASP A 222 14.66 11.71 5.72
N GLU A 223 15.25 12.21 4.64
CA GLU A 223 14.87 13.47 4.03
C GLU A 223 13.50 13.37 3.36
N LYS A 224 12.65 14.36 3.63
CA LYS A 224 11.31 14.51 3.05
C LYS A 224 11.30 15.68 2.08
N GLU A 225 10.64 15.51 0.95
CA GLU A 225 10.43 16.56 -0.04
C GLU A 225 9.06 17.20 0.17
N PHE A 226 9.00 18.54 0.23
CA PHE A 226 7.72 19.24 0.19
C PHE A 226 7.24 19.35 -1.26
N ARG A 227 6.10 18.73 -1.55
CA ARG A 227 5.45 18.82 -2.86
C ARG A 227 4.21 19.71 -2.77
N PRO A 228 4.18 20.85 -3.47
CA PRO A 228 3.00 21.71 -3.48
C PRO A 228 1.85 21.01 -4.20
N LEU A 229 0.64 21.14 -3.65
CA LEU A 229 -0.56 20.58 -4.28
C LEU A 229 -0.88 21.31 -5.58
N LYS A 230 -1.26 20.55 -6.61
CA LYS A 230 -1.74 21.10 -7.88
C LYS A 230 -3.00 21.94 -7.67
N LYS A 231 -2.92 23.21 -8.10
CA LYS A 231 -4.02 24.17 -8.04
C LYS A 231 -4.56 24.42 -9.44
N VAL A 232 -5.87 24.28 -9.62
CA VAL A 232 -6.57 24.54 -10.87
C VAL A 232 -7.72 25.52 -10.63
N GLU A 233 -8.00 26.37 -11.63
CA GLU A 233 -9.11 27.31 -11.56
C GLU A 233 -10.43 26.57 -11.86
N VAL A 234 -11.22 26.31 -10.82
CA VAL A 234 -12.51 25.61 -10.95
C VAL A 234 -13.64 26.62 -11.10
N SER A 235 -14.13 26.80 -12.33
CA SER A 235 -15.34 27.58 -12.63
C SER A 235 -16.57 26.68 -12.62
N ILE A 236 -17.36 26.76 -11.54
CA ILE A 236 -18.63 26.03 -11.44
C ILE A 236 -19.73 26.83 -12.15
N PRO A 237 -20.45 26.23 -13.12
CA PRO A 237 -21.58 26.89 -13.75
C PRO A 237 -22.71 27.20 -12.75
N SER A 238 -23.33 28.38 -12.87
CA SER A 238 -24.35 28.83 -11.92
C SER A 238 -25.58 27.92 -11.83
N TYR A 239 -25.87 27.12 -12.86
CA TYR A 239 -27.03 26.20 -12.90
C TYR A 239 -26.84 24.90 -12.08
N VAL A 240 -25.64 24.65 -11.53
CA VAL A 240 -25.35 23.56 -10.58
C VAL A 240 -24.75 24.06 -9.26
N ALA A 241 -24.52 25.36 -9.13
CA ALA A 241 -23.77 25.91 -7.99
C ALA A 241 -24.43 25.60 -6.65
N ASP A 242 -25.75 25.79 -6.55
CA ASP A 242 -26.52 25.55 -5.33
C ASP A 242 -26.45 24.07 -4.90
N ASP A 243 -26.66 23.13 -5.84
CA ASP A 243 -26.58 21.69 -5.57
C ASP A 243 -25.17 21.29 -5.10
N VAL A 244 -24.12 21.81 -5.73
CA VAL A 244 -22.73 21.51 -5.36
C VAL A 244 -22.40 22.08 -3.98
N GLU A 245 -22.85 23.29 -3.66
CA GLU A 245 -22.64 23.89 -2.35
C GLU A 245 -23.37 23.10 -1.25
N GLU A 246 -24.59 22.63 -1.52
CA GLU A 246 -25.34 21.79 -0.58
C GLU A 246 -24.65 20.43 -0.37
N GLU A 247 -24.15 19.77 -1.42
CA GLU A 247 -23.39 18.53 -1.28
C GLU A 247 -22.11 18.73 -0.45
N LEU A 248 -21.34 19.78 -0.73
CA LEU A 248 -20.13 20.09 0.03
C LEU A 248 -20.45 20.34 1.51
N LYS A 249 -21.54 21.04 1.80
CA LYS A 249 -22.00 21.25 3.17
C LYS A 249 -22.38 19.95 3.86
N ASN A 250 -23.10 19.06 3.18
CA ASN A 250 -23.47 17.76 3.72
C ASN A 250 -22.22 16.89 3.99
N ILE A 251 -21.25 16.90 3.07
CA ILE A 251 -19.97 16.21 3.21
C ILE A 251 -19.19 16.70 4.42
N GLU A 252 -19.08 18.01 4.64
CA GLU A 252 -18.38 18.57 5.81
C GLU A 252 -19.15 18.39 7.13
N ALA A 253 -20.48 18.30 7.08
CA ALA A 253 -21.29 18.07 8.28
C ALA A 253 -21.18 16.63 8.81
N HIS A 254 -20.83 15.67 7.94
CA HIS A 254 -20.67 14.25 8.29
C HIS A 254 -21.91 13.60 8.92
N GLU A 255 -23.11 14.10 8.60
CA GLU A 255 -24.38 13.70 9.23
C GLU A 255 -25.03 12.49 8.56
N GLY A 256 -24.48 11.28 8.71
CA GLY A 256 -25.17 10.02 8.37
C GLY A 256 -25.94 10.02 7.04
N PHE A 257 -27.10 9.33 7.01
CA PHE A 257 -27.94 9.26 5.82
C PHE A 257 -28.79 10.53 5.61
N GLN A 258 -28.47 11.31 4.58
CA GLN A 258 -29.26 12.47 4.15
C GLN A 258 -29.58 12.41 2.65
N PRO A 259 -30.68 13.03 2.18
CA PRO A 259 -30.96 13.10 0.76
C PRO A 259 -29.89 13.89 0.00
N SER A 260 -29.37 13.34 -1.10
CA SER A 260 -28.41 14.03 -1.96
C SER A 260 -29.07 15.17 -2.73
N ALA A 261 -28.45 16.35 -2.78
CA ALA A 261 -28.92 17.48 -3.58
C ALA A 261 -28.86 17.18 -5.09
N ILE A 262 -27.87 16.38 -5.53
CA ILE A 262 -27.68 16.06 -6.96
C ILE A 262 -28.54 14.87 -7.41
N PHE A 263 -28.56 13.80 -6.61
CA PHE A 263 -29.15 12.52 -7.05
C PHE A 263 -30.60 12.34 -6.65
N ASN A 264 -31.10 13.13 -5.70
CA ASN A 264 -32.48 13.06 -5.29
C ASN A 264 -33.42 13.82 -6.24
N CYS A 265 -34.73 13.65 -6.04
CA CYS A 265 -35.79 14.48 -6.59
C CYS A 265 -36.74 14.83 -5.45
N SER A 266 -37.13 16.11 -5.33
CA SER A 266 -38.03 16.59 -4.27
C SER A 266 -39.36 15.83 -4.21
N ASP A 267 -39.79 15.29 -5.36
CA ASP A 267 -41.07 14.62 -5.53
C ASP A 267 -40.96 13.09 -5.46
N SER A 268 -39.75 12.56 -5.18
CA SER A 268 -39.55 11.12 -5.08
C SER A 268 -40.17 10.56 -3.80
N VAL A 269 -40.99 9.52 -3.95
CA VAL A 269 -41.55 8.74 -2.83
C VAL A 269 -40.44 8.01 -2.06
N ASN A 270 -39.31 7.73 -2.70
CA ASN A 270 -38.14 7.11 -2.08
C ASN A 270 -36.88 7.90 -2.45
N PRO A 271 -36.48 8.90 -1.64
CA PRO A 271 -35.32 9.72 -1.95
C PRO A 271 -34.02 8.93 -1.85
N TYR A 272 -33.10 9.16 -2.80
CA TYR A 272 -31.74 8.62 -2.68
C TYR A 272 -31.04 9.32 -1.52
N LYS A 273 -30.49 8.53 -0.60
CA LYS A 273 -29.76 9.02 0.57
C LYS A 273 -28.31 8.59 0.51
N GLU A 274 -27.43 9.57 0.65
CA GLU A 274 -25.98 9.37 0.76
C GLU A 274 -25.61 9.29 2.24
N ASP A 275 -24.64 8.43 2.58
CA ASP A 275 -24.13 8.33 3.96
C ASP A 275 -22.93 9.26 4.16
N TYR A 276 -23.21 10.50 4.51
CA TYR A 276 -22.19 11.53 4.70
C TYR A 276 -21.26 11.25 5.89
N SER A 277 -21.60 10.31 6.78
CA SER A 277 -20.70 9.89 7.87
C SER A 277 -19.45 9.16 7.37
N GLN A 278 -19.46 8.65 6.13
CA GLN A 278 -18.31 7.98 5.52
C GLN A 278 -17.19 8.94 5.12
N TYR A 279 -17.48 10.24 4.97
CA TYR A 279 -16.54 11.24 4.47
C TYR A 279 -15.53 11.74 5.52
N VAL A 280 -15.57 11.20 6.75
CA VAL A 280 -14.59 11.47 7.80
C VAL A 280 -13.29 10.71 7.47
N PRO A 281 -12.15 11.38 7.20
CA PRO A 281 -10.87 10.69 6.95
C PRO A 281 -10.44 9.83 8.14
N ARG A 282 -9.94 8.63 7.87
CA ARG A 282 -9.55 7.63 8.89
C ARG A 282 -8.24 6.94 8.52
N GLY A 283 -7.59 6.32 9.50
CA GLY A 283 -6.37 5.54 9.26
C GLY A 283 -5.24 6.40 8.72
N HIS A 284 -4.59 5.97 7.64
CA HIS A 284 -3.48 6.72 7.04
C HIS A 284 -3.92 8.01 6.36
N TYR A 285 -5.21 8.18 6.02
CA TYR A 285 -5.70 9.38 5.33
C TYR A 285 -5.68 10.64 6.19
N THR A 286 -5.48 10.52 7.51
CA THR A 286 -5.39 11.67 8.43
C THR A 286 -3.99 12.28 8.47
N ARG A 287 -2.99 11.64 7.85
CA ARG A 287 -1.57 11.96 8.01
C ARG A 287 -1.10 13.19 7.24
N SER A 288 -1.82 13.57 6.19
CA SER A 288 -1.44 14.69 5.33
C SER A 288 -2.67 15.40 4.78
N GLU A 289 -2.48 16.65 4.39
CA GLU A 289 -3.51 17.42 3.70
C GLU A 289 -3.96 16.81 2.36
N PRO A 290 -3.07 16.40 1.43
CA PRO A 290 -3.50 15.75 0.19
C PRO A 290 -4.38 14.53 0.45
N LEU A 291 -4.00 13.66 1.40
CA LEU A 291 -4.77 12.46 1.69
C LEU A 291 -6.16 12.75 2.24
N LYS A 292 -6.32 13.76 3.10
CA LYS A 292 -7.64 14.12 3.64
C LYS A 292 -8.60 14.54 2.52
N ARG A 293 -8.11 15.36 1.58
CA ARG A 293 -8.90 15.82 0.43
C ARG A 293 -9.14 14.70 -0.58
N TYR A 294 -8.09 13.92 -0.88
CA TYR A 294 -8.18 12.73 -1.74
C TYR A 294 -9.21 11.75 -1.21
N PHE A 295 -9.18 11.45 0.09
CA PHE A 295 -10.14 10.56 0.73
C PHE A 295 -11.57 11.02 0.49
N LYS A 296 -11.90 12.29 0.76
CA LYS A 296 -13.26 12.81 0.56
C LYS A 296 -13.70 12.71 -0.91
N ALA A 297 -12.80 13.02 -1.84
CA ALA A 297 -13.08 12.93 -3.27
C ALA A 297 -13.23 11.47 -3.76
N ALA A 298 -12.35 10.57 -3.32
CA ALA A 298 -12.41 9.15 -3.65
C ALA A 298 -13.68 8.51 -3.06
N MET A 299 -14.06 8.86 -1.82
CA MET A 299 -15.32 8.41 -1.21
C MET A 299 -16.55 8.87 -2.00
N TRP A 300 -16.53 10.06 -2.58
CA TRP A 300 -17.59 10.55 -3.46
C TRP A 300 -17.70 9.74 -4.77
N TYR A 301 -16.58 9.25 -5.27
CA TYR A 301 -16.55 8.42 -6.49
C TYR A 301 -16.97 6.97 -6.26
N GLY A 302 -16.82 6.46 -5.03
CA GLY A 302 -17.24 5.11 -4.62
C GLY A 302 -16.13 4.07 -4.63
#